data_AF-A0A2V8EBS8-F1
#
_entry.id   AF-A0A2V8EBS8-F1
#
_cell.length_a   1.000
_cell.length_b   1.000
_cell.length_c   1.000
_cell.angle_alpha   90.00
_cell.angle_beta   90.00
_cell.angle_gamma   90.00
#
_symmetry.space_group_name_H-M   'P 1'
#
loop_
_entity.id
_entity.type
_entity.pdbx_description
1 polymer ?
#
loop_
_entity_poly.entity_id
_entity_poly.type
_entity_poly.pdbx_seq_one_letter_code
_entity_poly.pdbx_strand_id
1 'polypeptide(L)'
;RGNTWFIPYETIQRRDRDRPHPATFPPRLPEQCLRLHGTSRIRVVMDPFTGLGSTGVACAKLGVNFIGVDVDATYLAEAVERLQQAISPTTSARTGARMEKAGLRPRKAAPSKASVSAKTPLPGRKASAGA
;
A
#
# COMPACT_ATOMS: atom_id res chain seq x y z
N ARG A 1 -11.66 -27.69 14.41
CA ARG A 1 -11.66 -26.76 13.25
C ARG A 1 -12.53 -27.40 12.17
N GLY A 2 -13.45 -26.66 11.55
CA GLY A 2 -14.28 -27.18 10.45
C GLY A 2 -13.50 -27.30 9.13
N ASN A 3 -14.16 -27.83 8.10
CA ASN A 3 -13.64 -28.04 6.74
C ASN A 3 -13.85 -26.85 5.79
N THR A 4 -14.35 -25.71 6.30
CA THR A 4 -14.60 -24.49 5.51
C THR A 4 -13.70 -23.35 5.98
N TRP A 5 -12.95 -22.74 5.06
CA TRP A 5 -12.11 -21.57 5.34
C TRP A 5 -12.62 -20.34 4.60
N PHE A 6 -12.74 -19.22 5.32
CA PHE A 6 -12.97 -17.91 4.73
C PHE A 6 -11.64 -17.19 4.55
N ILE A 7 -11.19 -17.05 3.30
CA ILE A 7 -9.91 -16.42 2.93
C ILE A 7 -10.18 -15.35 1.88
N PRO A 8 -10.28 -14.06 2.26
CA PRO A 8 -10.53 -13.00 1.30
C PRO A 8 -9.30 -12.73 0.43
N TYR A 9 -9.56 -12.23 -0.77
CA TYR A 9 -8.53 -11.58 -1.59
C TYR A 9 -8.18 -10.22 -1.00
N GLU A 10 -6.95 -9.78 -1.20
CA GLU A 10 -6.59 -8.39 -0.92
C GLU A 10 -7.34 -7.46 -1.89
N THR A 11 -7.78 -6.32 -1.38
CA THR A 11 -8.51 -5.32 -2.17
C THR A 11 -7.58 -4.76 -3.23
N ILE A 12 -7.82 -5.14 -4.47
CA ILE A 12 -7.17 -4.56 -5.64
C ILE A 12 -7.78 -3.19 -5.94
N GLN A 13 -6.94 -2.21 -6.27
CA GLN A 13 -7.39 -0.86 -6.62
C GLN A 13 -7.47 -0.69 -8.14
N ARG A 14 -6.71 -1.49 -8.92
CA ARG A 14 -6.67 -1.43 -10.39
C ARG A 14 -6.56 -2.82 -11.00
N ARG A 15 -7.64 -3.29 -11.63
CA ARG A 15 -7.77 -4.66 -12.17
C ARG A 15 -6.68 -5.03 -13.19
N ASP A 16 -6.35 -4.11 -14.11
CA ASP A 16 -5.40 -4.35 -15.21
C ASP A 16 -3.94 -4.45 -14.75
N ARG A 17 -3.62 -3.88 -13.58
CA ARG A 17 -2.28 -3.90 -13.00
C ARG A 17 -2.14 -4.95 -11.90
N ASP A 18 -3.22 -5.21 -11.18
CA ASP A 18 -3.21 -6.06 -9.99
C ASP A 18 -3.64 -7.52 -10.26
N ARG A 19 -4.17 -7.83 -11.46
CA ARG A 19 -4.48 -9.19 -11.93
C ARG A 19 -4.16 -9.40 -13.42
N PRO A 20 -2.88 -9.56 -13.79
CA PRO A 20 -2.51 -10.03 -15.14
C PRO A 20 -2.93 -11.50 -15.38
N HIS A 21 -3.13 -12.29 -14.31
CA HIS A 21 -3.57 -13.69 -14.39
C HIS A 21 -5.02 -13.87 -13.92
N PRO A 22 -5.91 -14.52 -14.72
CA PRO A 22 -7.33 -14.63 -14.41
C PRO A 22 -7.64 -15.50 -13.17
N ALA A 23 -6.76 -16.45 -12.84
CA ALA A 23 -7.01 -17.48 -11.81
C ALA A 23 -5.95 -17.53 -10.68
N THR A 24 -5.50 -16.39 -10.16
CA THR A 24 -4.63 -16.38 -8.97
C THR A 24 -5.44 -16.62 -7.68
N PHE A 25 -4.90 -17.40 -6.73
CA PHE A 25 -5.44 -17.53 -5.36
C PHE A 25 -4.64 -16.68 -4.35
N PRO A 26 -5.22 -16.31 -3.20
CA PRO A 26 -4.52 -15.50 -2.21
C PRO A 26 -3.41 -16.32 -1.52
N PRO A 27 -2.22 -15.77 -1.25
CA PRO A 27 -1.13 -16.48 -0.57
C PRO A 27 -1.50 -17.05 0.80
N ARG A 28 -2.52 -16.50 1.46
CA ARG A 28 -3.04 -17.05 2.73
C ARG A 28 -3.57 -18.48 2.61
N LEU A 29 -4.05 -18.89 1.44
CA LEU A 29 -4.53 -20.26 1.21
C LEU A 29 -3.41 -21.29 1.36
N PRO A 30 -2.32 -21.26 0.56
CA PRO A 30 -1.20 -22.17 0.75
C PRO A 30 -0.52 -21.99 2.12
N GLU A 31 -0.47 -20.78 2.69
CA GLU A 31 0.03 -20.58 4.06
C GLU A 31 -0.74 -21.44 5.09
N GLN A 32 -2.07 -21.50 4.98
CA GLN A 32 -2.91 -22.34 5.86
C GLN A 32 -2.68 -23.83 5.61
N CYS A 33 -2.57 -24.26 4.35
CA CYS A 33 -2.24 -25.64 4.01
C CYS A 33 -0.91 -26.08 4.66
N LEU A 34 0.15 -25.27 4.48
CA LEU A 34 1.47 -25.56 5.04
C LEU A 34 1.48 -25.59 6.57
N ARG A 35 0.76 -24.66 7.21
CA ARG A 35 0.60 -24.66 8.67
C ARG A 35 -0.16 -25.87 9.18
N LEU A 36 -1.21 -26.30 8.48
CA LEU A 36 -1.98 -27.50 8.84
C LEU A 36 -1.10 -28.76 8.79
N HIS A 37 -0.25 -28.87 7.77
CA HIS A 37 0.69 -29.98 7.62
C HIS A 37 1.94 -29.87 8.52
N GLY A 38 2.12 -28.75 9.23
CA GLY A 38 3.22 -28.51 10.16
C GLY A 38 4.52 -28.13 9.43
N THR A 39 4.82 -26.84 9.41
CA THR A 39 5.96 -26.26 8.65
C THR A 39 7.31 -26.87 9.00
N SER A 40 7.54 -27.25 10.26
CA SER A 40 8.78 -27.89 10.70
C SER A 40 9.04 -29.28 10.10
N ARG A 41 8.02 -29.94 9.55
CA ARG A 41 8.13 -31.24 8.89
C ARG A 41 8.34 -31.12 7.39
N ILE A 42 8.18 -29.92 6.83
CA ILE A 42 8.22 -29.68 5.39
C ILE A 42 9.64 -29.27 5.01
N ARG A 43 10.31 -30.09 4.21
CA ARG A 43 11.64 -29.76 3.68
C ARG A 43 11.58 -28.90 2.42
N VAL A 44 10.63 -29.21 1.55
CA VAL A 44 10.41 -28.53 0.27
C VAL A 44 8.94 -28.65 -0.12
N VAL A 45 8.39 -27.60 -0.72
CA VAL A 45 7.06 -27.55 -1.32
C VAL A 45 7.22 -27.54 -2.83
N MET A 46 6.42 -28.34 -3.53
CA MET A 46 6.40 -28.36 -4.99
C MET A 46 5.01 -27.97 -5.50
N ASP A 47 4.96 -27.01 -6.42
CA ASP A 47 3.74 -26.58 -7.11
C ASP A 47 3.92 -26.72 -8.63
N PRO A 48 3.29 -27.72 -9.28
CA PRO A 48 3.45 -27.95 -10.72
C PRO A 48 2.66 -26.96 -11.60
N PHE A 49 1.83 -26.10 -11.00
CA PHE A 49 1.03 -25.09 -11.71
C PHE A 49 1.15 -23.76 -10.97
N THR A 50 2.39 -23.29 -10.80
CA THR A 50 2.69 -22.19 -9.88
C THR A 50 2.06 -20.86 -10.30
N GLY A 51 1.71 -20.65 -11.57
CA GLY A 51 1.17 -19.41 -12.10
C GLY A 51 2.01 -18.21 -11.67
N LEU A 52 1.38 -17.21 -11.05
CA LEU A 52 2.05 -16.01 -10.52
C LEU A 52 2.78 -16.22 -9.17
N GLY A 53 3.00 -17.46 -8.74
CA GLY A 53 3.86 -17.76 -7.58
C GLY A 53 3.24 -17.53 -6.20
N SER A 54 1.90 -17.54 -6.06
CA SER A 54 1.24 -17.37 -4.75
C SER A 54 1.70 -18.42 -3.71
N THR A 55 1.94 -19.66 -4.13
CA THR A 55 2.51 -20.72 -3.28
C THR A 55 3.94 -20.39 -2.86
N GLY A 56 4.79 -19.92 -3.78
CA GLY A 56 6.15 -19.50 -3.47
C GLY A 56 6.20 -18.35 -2.47
N VAL A 57 5.35 -17.33 -2.64
CA VAL A 57 5.24 -16.21 -1.69
C VAL A 57 4.86 -16.70 -0.29
N ALA A 58 3.95 -17.65 -0.18
CA ALA A 58 3.60 -18.27 1.10
C ALA A 58 4.77 -19.04 1.73
N CYS A 59 5.52 -19.79 0.92
CA CYS A 59 6.70 -20.51 1.37
C CYS A 59 7.79 -19.56 1.87
N ALA A 60 8.07 -18.47 1.16
CA ALA A 60 9.02 -17.44 1.56
C ALA A 60 8.69 -16.85 2.93
N LYS A 61 7.41 -16.48 3.16
CA LYS A 61 6.95 -15.97 4.47
C LYS A 61 7.08 -16.96 5.61
N LEU A 62 6.98 -18.27 5.31
CA LEU A 62 7.06 -19.34 6.30
C LEU A 62 8.48 -19.90 6.46
N GLY A 63 9.46 -19.42 5.67
CA GLY A 63 10.83 -19.94 5.69
C GLY A 63 10.94 -21.37 5.17
N VAL A 64 10.08 -21.77 4.24
CA VAL A 64 10.05 -23.13 3.65
C VAL A 64 10.60 -23.08 2.23
N ASN A 65 11.41 -24.06 1.85
CA ASN A 65 11.94 -24.15 0.48
C ASN A 65 10.81 -24.46 -0.51
N PHE A 66 10.91 -23.93 -1.72
CA PHE A 66 9.85 -24.02 -2.74
C PHE A 66 10.43 -24.30 -4.12
N ILE A 67 9.74 -25.15 -4.88
CA ILE A 67 9.97 -25.42 -6.30
C ILE A 67 8.64 -25.23 -7.03
N GLY A 68 8.60 -24.29 -7.98
CA GLY A 68 7.42 -24.02 -8.80
C GLY A 68 7.71 -24.34 -10.27
N VAL A 69 6.74 -24.92 -10.96
CA VAL A 69 6.76 -25.14 -12.41
C VAL A 69 5.52 -24.51 -13.03
N ASP A 70 5.68 -23.90 -14.18
CA ASP A 70 4.59 -23.46 -15.04
C ASP A 70 5.04 -23.59 -16.51
N VAL A 71 4.08 -23.69 -17.43
CA VAL A 71 4.36 -23.76 -18.87
C VAL A 71 4.56 -22.36 -19.47
N ASP A 72 3.96 -21.34 -18.88
CA ASP A 72 4.05 -19.96 -19.36
C ASP A 72 5.27 -19.25 -18.75
N ALA A 73 6.23 -18.91 -19.61
CA ALA A 73 7.43 -18.20 -19.21
C ALA A 73 7.15 -16.79 -18.63
N THR A 74 6.06 -16.14 -19.07
CA THR A 74 5.63 -14.83 -18.57
C THR A 74 5.19 -14.94 -17.11
N TYR A 75 4.42 -15.99 -16.79
CA TYR A 75 3.98 -16.25 -15.41
C TYR A 75 5.16 -16.60 -14.51
N LEU A 76 6.12 -17.40 -15.01
CA LEU A 76 7.34 -17.70 -14.26
C LEU A 76 8.17 -16.44 -13.97
N ALA A 77 8.31 -15.53 -14.94
CA ALA A 77 9.04 -14.28 -14.73
C ALA A 77 8.40 -13.43 -13.62
N GLU A 78 7.07 -13.26 -13.65
CA GLU A 78 6.34 -12.54 -12.61
C GLU A 78 6.40 -13.26 -11.25
N ALA A 79 6.31 -14.61 -11.25
CA ALA A 79 6.43 -15.41 -10.03
C ALA A 79 7.79 -15.24 -9.36
N VAL A 80 8.88 -15.21 -10.14
CA VAL A 80 10.25 -14.97 -9.63
C VAL A 80 10.35 -13.58 -9.02
N GLU A 81 9.84 -12.54 -9.69
CA GLU A 81 9.86 -11.17 -9.15
C GLU A 81 9.10 -11.08 -7.82
N ARG A 82 7.88 -11.61 -7.77
CA ARG A 82 7.04 -11.63 -6.57
C ARG A 82 7.70 -12.42 -5.43
N LEU A 83 8.37 -13.52 -5.75
CA LEU A 83 9.10 -14.33 -4.77
C LEU A 83 10.32 -13.57 -4.22
N GLN A 84 11.09 -12.89 -5.07
CA GLN A 84 12.24 -12.08 -4.65
C GLN A 84 11.82 -10.92 -3.73
N GLN A 85 10.71 -10.26 -4.05
CA GLN A 85 10.11 -9.22 -3.19
C GLN A 85 9.66 -9.79 -1.83
N ALA A 86 9.17 -11.02 -1.81
CA ALA A 86 8.76 -11.69 -0.56
C ALA A 86 9.96 -12.17 0.29
N ILE A 87 11.06 -12.60 -0.35
CA ILE A 87 12.29 -13.06 0.32
C ILE A 87 13.11 -11.89 0.85
N SER A 88 13.12 -10.76 0.14
CA SER A 88 13.87 -9.56 0.56
C SER A 88 12.98 -8.76 1.52
N PRO A 89 13.14 -8.86 2.86
CA PRO A 89 12.45 -7.93 3.72
C PRO A 89 12.98 -6.55 3.37
N THR A 90 12.11 -5.67 2.89
CA THR A 90 12.43 -4.26 2.78
C THR A 90 12.95 -3.82 4.15
N THR A 91 14.24 -3.53 4.23
CA THR A 91 14.80 -2.71 5.29
C THR A 91 14.22 -1.32 5.08
N SER A 92 13.02 -1.06 5.61
CA SER A 92 12.47 0.28 5.70
C SER A 92 12.03 0.54 7.13
N ALA A 93 12.80 1.42 7.75
CA ALA A 93 12.60 1.99 9.05
C ALA A 93 11.14 2.45 9.27
N ARG A 94 10.58 2.03 10.41
CA ARG A 94 9.60 2.82 11.16
C ARG A 94 9.69 2.48 12.65
N THR A 95 10.88 2.68 13.21
CA THR A 95 11.03 2.91 14.64
C THR A 95 10.80 4.41 14.87
N GLY A 96 9.70 4.77 15.54
CA GLY A 96 9.57 6.03 16.27
C GLY A 96 9.25 7.30 15.48
N ALA A 97 8.12 7.37 14.77
CA ALA A 97 7.43 8.64 14.61
C ALA A 97 6.35 8.74 15.70
N ARG A 98 6.72 9.32 16.85
CA ARG A 98 5.76 9.83 17.84
C ARG A 98 4.80 10.75 17.08
N MET A 99 3.52 10.40 17.01
CA MET A 99 2.49 11.37 16.65
C MET A 99 2.45 12.41 17.77
N GLU A 100 3.10 13.55 17.57
CA GLU A 100 2.80 14.75 18.35
C GLU A 100 1.33 15.08 18.10
N LYS A 101 0.54 15.16 19.18
CA LYS A 101 -0.87 15.57 19.14
C LYS A 101 -0.98 16.81 18.27
N ALA A 102 -1.80 16.76 17.22
CA ALA A 102 -2.26 17.94 16.52
C ALA A 102 -2.97 18.84 17.54
N GLY A 103 -2.24 19.80 18.08
CA GLY A 103 -2.75 20.84 18.96
C GLY A 103 -3.81 21.62 18.20
N LEU A 104 -5.05 21.47 18.64
CA LEU A 104 -6.17 22.30 18.24
C LEU A 104 -5.79 23.76 18.50
N ARG A 105 -5.44 24.51 17.44
CA ARG A 105 -5.18 25.94 17.55
C ARG A 105 -6.48 26.62 18.02
N PRO A 106 -6.49 27.35 19.15
CA PRO A 106 -7.66 28.13 19.51
C PRO A 106 -7.84 29.22 18.46
N ARG A 107 -9.03 29.26 17.83
CA ARG A 107 -9.42 30.35 16.93
C ARG A 107 -9.38 31.66 17.73
N LYS A 108 -8.47 32.58 17.40
CA LYS A 108 -8.54 33.94 17.93
C LYS A 108 -9.77 34.63 17.31
N ALA A 109 -10.63 35.12 18.18
CA ALA A 109 -11.82 35.90 17.85
C ALA A 109 -11.43 37.21 17.14
N ALA A 110 -12.21 37.56 16.11
CA ALA A 110 -12.10 38.84 15.42
C ALA A 110 -12.57 39.99 16.34
N PRO A 111 -11.82 41.09 16.48
CA PRO A 111 -12.35 42.29 17.11
C PRO A 111 -13.11 43.17 16.10
N SER A 112 -14.25 43.67 16.57
CA SER A 112 -15.21 44.56 15.93
C SER A 112 -14.72 46.02 15.81
N LYS A 113 -15.44 46.77 14.97
CA LYS A 113 -15.17 48.10 14.39
C LYS A 113 -15.09 49.32 15.34
N ALA A 114 -14.65 50.43 14.70
CA ALA A 114 -14.92 51.88 14.94
C ALA A 114 -13.91 52.61 15.86
N SER A 115 -13.45 53.85 15.65
CA SER A 115 -13.88 55.01 14.83
C SER A 115 -12.86 56.19 14.94
N VAL A 116 -12.69 57.00 13.86
CA VAL A 116 -12.55 58.50 13.81
C VAL A 116 -11.26 59.14 14.44
N SER A 117 -10.53 60.17 13.96
CA SER A 117 -10.75 61.35 13.08
C SER A 117 -9.42 62.02 12.60
N ALA A 118 -9.51 62.75 11.47
CA ALA A 118 -8.92 64.07 11.12
C ALA A 118 -7.39 64.30 10.97
N LYS A 119 -6.93 64.70 9.76
CA LYS A 119 -6.75 66.10 9.28
C LYS A 119 -6.06 66.19 7.89
N THR A 120 -6.60 67.05 7.03
CA THR A 120 -6.16 67.60 5.72
C THR A 120 -4.90 68.51 5.88
N PRO A 121 -4.17 69.03 4.84
CA PRO A 121 -4.67 69.44 3.51
C PRO A 121 -3.81 69.26 2.22
N LEU A 122 -4.53 69.45 1.10
CA LEU A 122 -4.20 69.75 -0.32
C LEU A 122 -3.16 70.90 -0.55
N PRO A 123 -2.77 71.33 -1.79
CA PRO A 123 -3.36 71.09 -3.12
C PRO A 123 -2.39 70.87 -4.32
N GLY A 124 -2.93 70.50 -5.49
CA GLY A 124 -2.39 71.03 -6.76
C GLY A 124 -2.68 70.26 -8.06
N ARG A 125 -3.67 70.76 -8.83
CA ARG A 125 -3.72 70.99 -10.32
C ARG A 125 -3.27 69.86 -11.27
N LYS A 126 -3.86 69.58 -12.45
CA LYS A 126 -4.91 70.11 -13.34
C LYS A 126 -5.08 69.00 -14.42
N ALA A 127 -6.31 68.58 -14.78
CA ALA A 127 -7.06 68.92 -16.01
C ALA A 127 -6.69 68.16 -17.32
N SER A 128 -7.74 67.98 -18.14
CA SER A 128 -7.85 67.58 -19.58
C SER A 128 -7.81 66.08 -19.91
N ALA A 129 -8.94 65.46 -20.29
CA ALA A 129 -9.52 65.36 -21.65
C ALA A 129 -8.71 64.37 -22.51
N GLY A 130 -9.22 63.25 -23.03
CA GLY A 130 -10.51 63.01 -23.67
C GLY A 130 -10.23 62.69 -25.14
N ALA A 131 -10.37 61.42 -25.53
CA ALA A 131 -10.65 60.91 -26.88
C ALA A 131 -10.84 59.39 -26.79
#